data_AF-A0A7Y6NIC8-F1
#
_entry.id   AF-A0A7Y6NIC8-F1
#
_cell.length_a   1.000
_cell.length_b   1.000
_cell.length_c   1.000
_cell.angle_alpha   90.00
_cell.angle_beta   90.00
_cell.angle_gamma   90.00
#
_symmetry.space_group_name_H-M   'P 1'
#
loop_
_entity.id
_entity.type
_entity.pdbx_description
1 polymer ?
#
loop_
_entity_poly.entity_id
_entity_poly.type
_entity_poly.pdbx_seq_one_letter_code
_entity_poly.pdbx_strand_id
1 'polypeptide(L)'
;PEEVARIFELRSELTRFQRTLGAMAELVRKLVRGHFPCISAEMTPYFHDVADHVHRVQSMVDGLLLVLSTVFEASSLLEAQRIGVVTRQLAAWAAILAVPTAIAGIYGMNFKHMPELDTPYGYFVVLGVIAVFCLLLFMRFKKAKWL
;
A
#
# COMPACT_ATOMS: atom_id res chain seq x y z
N PRO A 1 0.77 -11.01 5.09
CA PRO A 1 -0.43 -11.82 4.78
C PRO A 1 -1.35 -12.00 6.00
N GLU A 2 -0.82 -12.47 7.13
CA GLU A 2 -1.60 -12.70 8.36
C GLU A 2 -2.19 -11.42 8.96
N GLU A 3 -1.44 -10.31 8.95
CA GLU A 3 -1.92 -9.02 9.45
C GLU A 3 -3.10 -8.47 8.64
N VAL A 4 -3.07 -8.63 7.31
CA VAL A 4 -4.16 -8.20 6.41
C VAL A 4 -5.41 -9.04 6.67
N ALA A 5 -5.27 -10.36 6.78
CA ALA A 5 -6.38 -11.25 7.12
C ALA A 5 -7.01 -10.88 8.47
N ARG A 6 -6.19 -10.61 9.48
CA ARG A 6 -6.64 -10.19 10.81
C ARG A 6 -7.37 -8.85 10.80
N ILE A 7 -6.91 -7.87 10.01
CA ILE A 7 -7.61 -6.59 9.81
C ILE A 7 -8.97 -6.80 9.16
N PHE A 8 -9.07 -7.68 8.17
CA PHE A 8 -10.33 -8.00 7.51
C PHE A 8 -11.30 -8.74 8.45
N GLU A 9 -10.82 -9.67 9.26
CA GLU A 9 -11.62 -10.34 10.28
C GLU A 9 -12.17 -9.34 11.31
N LEU A 10 -11.32 -8.47 11.85
CA LEU A 10 -11.73 -7.42 12.80
C LEU A 10 -12.78 -6.49 12.19
N ARG A 11 -12.60 -6.09 10.93
CA ARG A 11 -13.56 -5.25 10.20
C ARG A 11 -14.90 -5.95 10.07
N SER A 12 -14.89 -7.23 9.71
CA SER A 12 -16.10 -8.04 9.55
C SER A 12 -16.85 -8.21 10.87
N GLU A 13 -16.13 -8.47 11.96
CA GLU A 13 -16.69 -8.62 13.30
C GLU A 13 -17.29 -7.30 13.81
N LEU A 14 -16.57 -6.18 13.68
CA LEU A 14 -17.07 -4.85 14.03
C LEU A 14 -18.28 -4.45 13.20
N THR A 15 -18.29 -4.76 11.90
CA THR A 15 -19.45 -4.49 11.02
C THR A 15 -20.66 -5.31 11.45
N ARG A 16 -20.46 -6.58 11.84
CA ARG A 16 -21.54 -7.42 12.39
C ARG A 16 -22.06 -6.84 13.70
N PHE A 17 -21.18 -6.41 14.60
CA PHE A 17 -21.55 -5.80 15.87
C PHE A 17 -22.31 -4.47 15.68
N GLN A 18 -21.87 -3.63 14.74
CA GLN A 18 -22.55 -2.38 14.36
C GLN A 18 -23.99 -2.63 13.90
N ARG A 19 -24.24 -3.69 13.11
CA ARG A 19 -25.60 -4.07 12.69
C ARG A 19 -26.48 -4.47 13.88
N THR A 20 -25.95 -5.25 14.82
CA THR A 20 -26.67 -5.64 16.03
C THR A 20 -26.97 -4.43 16.91
N LEU A 21 -26.01 -3.53 17.10
CA LEU A 21 -26.22 -2.26 17.81
C LEU A 21 -27.29 -1.39 17.14
N GLY A 22 -27.32 -1.33 15.81
CA GLY A 22 -28.36 -0.63 15.07
C GLY A 22 -29.77 -1.16 15.36
N ALA A 23 -29.94 -2.48 15.37
CA ALA A 23 -31.20 -3.11 15.72
C ALA A 23 -31.59 -2.86 17.19
N MET A 24 -30.63 -2.93 18.12
CA MET A 24 -30.84 -2.58 19.53
C MET A 24 -31.25 -1.11 19.69
N ALA A 25 -30.60 -0.19 18.98
CA ALA A 25 -30.92 1.24 19.01
C ALA A 25 -32.34 1.52 18.51
N GLU A 26 -32.81 0.77 17.51
CA GLU A 26 -34.19 0.89 17.02
C GLU A 26 -35.21 0.35 18.04
N LEU A 27 -34.93 -0.80 18.66
CA LEU A 27 -35.78 -1.39 19.69
C LEU A 27 -35.90 -0.50 20.92
N VAL A 28 -34.77 0.03 21.41
CA VAL A 28 -34.77 0.91 22.59
C VAL A 28 -35.49 2.23 22.27
N ARG A 29 -35.33 2.78 21.05
CA ARG A 29 -36.12 3.96 20.64
C ARG A 29 -37.63 3.70 20.60
N LYS A 30 -38.05 2.49 20.20
CA LYS A 30 -39.46 2.08 20.27
C LYS A 30 -39.93 1.94 21.72
N LEU A 31 -39.10 1.44 22.62
CA LEU A 31 -39.40 1.34 24.05
C LEU A 31 -39.50 2.71 24.75
N VAL A 32 -38.64 3.66 24.38
CA VAL A 32 -38.67 5.03 24.92
C VAL A 32 -39.90 5.82 24.44
N ARG A 33 -40.31 5.65 23.18
CA ARG A 33 -41.43 6.41 22.58
C ARG A 33 -42.79 5.72 22.70
N GLY A 34 -42.82 4.40 22.84
CA GLY A 34 -44.05 3.61 22.82
C GLY A 34 -44.76 3.61 24.17
N HIS A 35 -46.08 3.81 24.16
CA HIS A 35 -46.93 3.52 25.31
C HIS A 35 -47.29 2.03 25.30
N PHE A 36 -46.62 1.25 26.14
CA PHE A 36 -46.92 -0.17 26.30
C PHE A 36 -47.80 -0.37 27.54
N PRO A 37 -48.96 -1.06 27.43
CA PRO A 37 -49.88 -1.24 28.55
C PRO A 37 -49.29 -2.05 29.72
N CYS A 38 -48.16 -2.74 29.49
CA CYS A 38 -47.42 -3.52 30.47
C CYS A 38 -46.20 -2.80 31.08
N ILE A 39 -45.91 -1.54 30.67
CA ILE A 39 -44.75 -0.78 31.15
C ILE A 39 -45.24 0.46 31.91
N SER A 40 -44.87 0.58 33.18
CA SER A 40 -45.15 1.77 33.99
C SER A 40 -44.37 2.99 33.46
N ALA A 41 -45.00 4.16 33.49
CA ALA A 41 -44.37 5.44 33.15
C ALA A 41 -43.12 5.76 34.00
N GLU A 42 -42.99 5.13 35.18
CA GLU A 42 -41.82 5.27 36.05
C GLU A 42 -40.55 4.60 35.47
N MET A 43 -40.69 3.66 34.51
CA MET A 43 -39.57 2.95 33.89
C MET A 43 -38.95 3.70 32.69
N THR A 44 -39.63 4.74 32.18
CA THR A 44 -39.16 5.52 31.01
C THR A 44 -37.73 6.08 31.16
N PRO A 45 -37.28 6.60 32.32
CA PRO A 45 -35.91 7.08 32.50
C PRO A 45 -34.85 6.00 32.30
N TYR A 46 -35.12 4.76 32.74
CA TYR A 46 -34.19 3.63 32.57
C TYR A 46 -34.02 3.25 31.10
N PHE A 47 -35.09 3.28 30.30
CA PHE A 47 -35.00 3.05 28.86
C PHE A 47 -34.21 4.16 28.15
N HIS A 48 -34.28 5.38 28.66
CA HIS A 48 -33.50 6.50 28.15
C HIS A 48 -32.00 6.30 28.38
N ASP A 49 -31.60 5.85 29.58
CA ASP A 49 -30.20 5.54 29.89
C ASP A 49 -29.64 4.40 29.01
N VAL A 50 -30.43 3.34 28.80
CA VAL A 50 -30.06 2.27 27.86
C VAL A 50 -29.92 2.80 26.43
N ALA A 51 -30.79 3.72 26.00
CA ALA A 51 -30.71 4.34 24.69
C ALA A 51 -29.40 5.11 24.50
N ASP A 52 -29.02 5.88 25.53
CA ASP A 52 -27.79 6.65 25.55
C ASP A 52 -26.55 5.74 25.56
N HIS A 53 -26.60 4.63 26.29
CA HIS A 53 -25.54 3.61 26.28
C HIS A 53 -25.37 2.98 24.88
N VAL A 54 -26.47 2.57 24.24
CA VAL A 54 -26.42 1.99 22.89
C VAL A 54 -25.87 2.99 21.88
N HIS A 55 -26.30 4.26 21.95
CA HIS A 55 -25.77 5.32 21.10
C HIS A 55 -24.27 5.56 21.31
N ARG A 56 -23.82 5.60 22.58
CA ARG A 56 -22.40 5.76 22.91
C ARG A 56 -21.54 4.64 22.34
N VAL A 57 -21.95 3.39 22.52
CA VAL A 57 -21.23 2.23 21.97
C VAL A 57 -21.23 2.25 20.45
N GLN A 58 -22.34 2.63 19.81
CA GLN A 58 -22.42 2.77 18.36
C GLN A 58 -21.38 3.78 17.84
N SER A 59 -21.30 4.97 18.44
CA SER A 59 -20.29 5.97 18.06
C SER A 59 -18.85 5.48 18.26
N MET A 60 -18.59 4.69 19.30
CA MET A 60 -17.27 4.08 19.50
C MET A 60 -16.93 3.08 18.39
N VAL A 61 -17.88 2.22 18.01
CA VAL A 61 -17.70 1.24 16.93
C VAL A 61 -17.48 1.94 15.59
N ASP A 62 -18.24 2.98 15.29
CA ASP A 62 -18.06 3.79 14.08
C ASP A 62 -16.65 4.43 14.04
N GLY A 63 -16.17 4.93 15.17
CA GLY A 63 -14.79 5.43 15.31
C GLY A 63 -13.73 4.36 15.08
N LEU A 64 -13.91 3.16 15.63
CA LEU A 64 -12.99 2.03 15.41
C LEU A 64 -12.95 1.59 13.94
N LEU A 65 -14.10 1.54 13.28
CA LEU A 65 -14.18 1.21 11.84
C LEU A 65 -13.46 2.25 10.98
N LEU A 66 -13.55 3.54 11.34
CA LEU A 66 -12.82 4.61 10.66
C LEU A 66 -11.31 4.43 10.82
N VAL A 67 -10.82 4.25 12.06
CA VAL A 67 -9.41 4.03 12.33
C VAL A 67 -8.89 2.81 11.57
N LEU A 68 -9.63 1.71 11.58
CA LEU A 68 -9.27 0.50 10.85
C LEU A 68 -9.13 0.75 9.33
N SER A 69 -10.03 1.54 8.74
CA SER A 69 -9.92 1.94 7.32
C SER A 69 -8.66 2.76 7.08
N THR A 70 -8.38 3.75 7.93
CA THR A 70 -7.18 4.60 7.77
C THR A 70 -5.88 3.81 7.90
N VAL A 71 -5.83 2.85 8.83
CA VAL A 71 -4.66 1.97 9.01
C VAL A 71 -4.49 1.05 7.81
N PHE A 72 -5.58 0.48 7.29
CA PHE A 72 -5.54 -0.36 6.09
C PHE A 72 -5.01 0.40 4.87
N GLU A 73 -5.51 1.62 4.64
CA GLU A 73 -5.05 2.49 3.57
C GLU A 73 -3.57 2.85 3.72
N ALA A 74 -3.13 3.21 4.94
CA ALA A 74 -1.73 3.52 5.22
C ALA A 74 -0.81 2.31 4.97
N SER A 75 -1.19 1.12 5.44
CA SER A 75 -0.44 -0.11 5.20
C SER A 75 -0.33 -0.45 3.71
N SER A 76 -1.43 -0.26 2.96
CA SER A 76 -1.41 -0.46 1.50
C SER A 76 -0.48 0.52 0.79
N LEU A 77 -0.46 1.79 1.20
CA LEU A 77 0.46 2.80 0.66
C LEU A 77 1.94 2.45 0.95
N LEU A 78 2.24 1.98 2.16
CA LEU A 78 3.60 1.55 2.51
C LEU A 78 4.05 0.34 1.67
N GLU A 79 3.17 -0.62 1.43
CA GLU A 79 3.45 -1.77 0.57
C GLU A 79 3.70 -1.34 -0.88
N ALA A 80 2.87 -0.44 -1.42
CA ALA A 80 3.06 0.15 -2.74
C ALA A 80 4.39 0.91 -2.85
N GLN A 81 4.77 1.67 -1.82
CA GLN A 81 6.08 2.33 -1.76
C GLN A 81 7.23 1.32 -1.79
N ARG A 82 7.13 0.22 -1.04
CA ARG A 82 8.14 -0.84 -1.00
C ARG A 82 8.32 -1.47 -2.38
N ILE A 83 7.21 -1.82 -3.05
CA ILE A 83 7.23 -2.33 -4.43
C ILE A 83 7.88 -1.29 -5.37
N GLY A 84 7.48 -0.03 -5.26
CA GLY A 84 8.04 1.06 -6.08
C GLY A 84 9.54 1.26 -5.90
N VAL A 85 10.10 1.01 -4.71
CA VAL A 85 11.56 1.00 -4.49
C VAL A 85 12.20 -0.17 -5.23
N VAL A 86 11.68 -1.39 -5.06
CA VAL A 86 12.22 -2.59 -5.71
C VAL A 86 12.16 -2.48 -7.24
N THR A 87 11.04 -2.01 -7.80
CA THR A 87 10.90 -1.81 -9.25
C THR A 87 11.90 -0.80 -9.79
N ARG A 88 12.12 0.32 -9.09
CA ARG A 88 13.14 1.31 -9.48
C ARG A 88 14.55 0.73 -9.43
N GLN A 89 14.84 -0.09 -8.42
CA GLN A 89 16.14 -0.75 -8.28
C GLN A 89 16.39 -1.76 -9.42
N LEU A 90 15.39 -2.58 -9.76
CA LEU A 90 15.48 -3.52 -10.88
C LEU A 90 15.65 -2.78 -12.22
N ALA A 91 14.89 -1.71 -12.45
CA ALA A 91 15.01 -0.88 -13.65
C ALA A 91 16.40 -0.23 -13.77
N ALA A 92 16.96 0.24 -12.66
CA ALA A 92 18.31 0.82 -12.64
C ALA A 92 19.39 -0.22 -12.97
N TRP A 93 19.31 -1.44 -12.40
CA TRP A 93 20.22 -2.53 -12.76
C TRP A 93 20.08 -2.96 -14.23
N ALA A 94 18.84 -3.07 -14.73
CA ALA A 94 18.60 -3.39 -16.13
C ALA A 94 19.19 -2.34 -17.07
N ALA A 95 19.06 -1.05 -16.75
CA ALA A 95 19.66 0.04 -17.53
C ALA A 95 21.19 -0.02 -17.53
N ILE A 96 21.83 -0.35 -16.40
CA ILE A 96 23.28 -0.53 -16.31
C ILE A 96 23.74 -1.70 -17.19
N LEU A 97 23.01 -2.83 -17.18
CA LEU A 97 23.33 -3.99 -18.02
C LEU A 97 23.03 -3.77 -19.51
N ALA A 98 22.04 -2.95 -19.85
CA ALA A 98 21.66 -2.68 -21.23
C ALA A 98 22.79 -2.01 -22.04
N VAL A 99 23.61 -1.15 -21.41
CA VAL A 99 24.72 -0.43 -22.07
C VAL A 99 25.78 -1.39 -22.64
N PRO A 100 26.44 -2.26 -21.84
CA PRO A 100 27.41 -3.20 -22.38
C PRO A 100 26.76 -4.21 -23.33
N THR A 101 25.52 -4.65 -23.08
CA THR A 101 24.82 -5.58 -23.99
C THR A 101 24.55 -4.95 -25.36
N ALA A 102 24.15 -3.68 -25.42
CA ALA A 102 23.95 -2.97 -26.69
C ALA A 102 25.27 -2.82 -27.46
N ILE A 103 26.35 -2.45 -26.76
CA ILE A 103 27.67 -2.28 -27.38
C ILE A 103 28.21 -3.63 -27.86
N ALA A 104 28.09 -4.68 -27.06
CA ALA A 104 28.44 -6.05 -27.45
C ALA A 104 27.59 -6.55 -28.63
N GLY A 105 26.31 -6.17 -28.70
CA GLY A 105 25.43 -6.46 -29.83
C GLY A 105 25.90 -5.78 -31.12
N ILE A 106 26.23 -4.49 -31.07
CA ILE A 106 26.73 -3.72 -32.22
C ILE A 106 28.09 -4.27 -32.70
N TYR A 107 29.02 -4.53 -31.79
CA TYR A 107 30.34 -5.08 -32.10
C TYR A 107 30.32 -6.57 -32.45
N GLY A 108 29.28 -7.31 -32.04
CA GLY A 108 29.07 -8.72 -32.39
C GLY A 108 28.49 -8.92 -33.80
N MET A 109 27.96 -7.86 -34.42
CA MET A 109 27.58 -7.87 -35.83
C MET A 109 28.86 -7.82 -36.67
N ASN A 110 29.12 -8.86 -37.48
CA ASN A 110 30.31 -9.02 -38.34
C ASN A 110 30.42 -7.92 -39.45
N PHE A 111 30.60 -6.66 -39.08
CA PHE A 111 30.81 -5.57 -40.03
C PHE A 111 32.26 -5.58 -40.54
N LYS A 112 32.40 -5.80 -41.85
CA LYS A 112 33.68 -5.91 -42.59
C LYS A 112 34.44 -4.57 -42.77
N HIS A 113 33.87 -3.46 -42.32
CA HIS A 113 34.44 -2.10 -42.42
C HIS A 113 34.04 -1.31 -41.16
N MET A 114 34.77 -1.50 -40.06
CA MET A 114 34.76 -0.58 -38.92
C MET A 114 36.14 0.07 -38.84
N PRO A 115 36.30 1.36 -39.22
CA PRO A 115 37.61 2.03 -39.22
C PRO A 115 38.27 2.11 -37.83
N GLU A 116 37.51 1.83 -36.76
CA GLU A 116 37.98 1.78 -35.37
C GLU A 116 38.72 0.45 -35.04
N LEU A 117 38.53 -0.62 -35.83
CA LEU A 117 39.13 -1.94 -35.59
C LEU A 117 40.60 -2.07 -36.03
N ASP A 118 41.05 -1.24 -36.97
CA ASP A 118 42.44 -1.25 -37.47
C ASP A 118 43.44 -0.60 -36.48
N THR A 119 42.94 0.00 -35.39
CA THR A 119 43.77 0.57 -34.34
C THR A 119 44.04 -0.44 -33.22
N PRO A 120 45.30 -0.65 -32.79
CA PRO A 120 45.65 -1.64 -31.77
C PRO A 120 45.02 -1.36 -30.38
N TYR A 121 44.47 -0.17 -30.17
CA TYR A 121 43.85 0.25 -28.91
C TYR A 121 42.32 0.36 -28.96
N GLY A 122 41.67 0.14 -30.11
CA GLY A 122 40.21 0.31 -30.26
C GLY A 122 39.40 -0.51 -29.23
N TYR A 123 39.81 -1.75 -28.98
CA TYR A 123 39.21 -2.61 -27.94
C TYR A 123 39.26 -2.00 -26.53
N PHE A 124 40.41 -1.42 -26.15
CA PHE A 124 40.57 -0.78 -24.84
C PHE A 124 39.78 0.52 -24.73
N VAL A 125 39.66 1.28 -25.82
CA VAL A 125 38.85 2.50 -25.86
C VAL A 125 37.36 2.18 -25.66
N VAL A 126 36.83 1.16 -26.35
CA VAL A 126 35.44 0.73 -26.20
C VAL A 126 35.14 0.24 -24.78
N LEU A 127 36.04 -0.57 -24.20
CA LEU A 127 35.95 -0.96 -22.79
C LEU A 127 35.94 0.24 -21.84
N GLY A 128 36.79 1.25 -22.10
CA GLY A 128 36.81 2.50 -21.36
C GLY A 128 35.49 3.26 -21.46
N VAL A 129 34.91 3.35 -22.66
CA VAL A 129 33.62 4.00 -22.90
C VAL A 129 32.49 3.27 -22.15
N ILE A 130 32.42 1.93 -22.25
CA ILE A 130 31.47 1.11 -21.50
C ILE A 130 31.61 1.38 -20.00
N ALA A 131 32.84 1.31 -19.47
CA ALA A 131 33.10 1.53 -18.05
C ALA A 131 32.66 2.92 -17.59
N VAL A 132 32.96 3.97 -18.37
CA VAL A 132 32.54 5.35 -18.07
C VAL A 132 31.02 5.48 -18.05
N PHE A 133 30.31 4.93 -19.05
CA PHE A 133 28.84 4.99 -19.08
C PHE A 133 28.19 4.22 -17.93
N CYS A 134 28.67 3.01 -17.63
CA CYS A 134 28.23 2.23 -16.48
C CYS A 134 28.46 2.97 -15.16
N LEU A 135 29.64 3.58 -14.98
CA LEU A 135 29.98 4.36 -13.79
C LEU A 135 29.08 5.60 -13.65
N LEU A 136 28.84 6.31 -14.77
CA LEU A 136 27.99 7.51 -14.79
C LEU A 136 26.54 7.16 -14.41
N LEU A 137 25.99 6.08 -14.98
CA LEU A 137 24.67 5.58 -14.63
C LEU A 137 24.60 5.13 -13.16
N PHE A 138 25.61 4.39 -12.69
CA PHE A 138 25.69 3.98 -11.29
C PHE A 138 25.70 5.18 -10.33
N MET A 139 26.52 6.20 -10.60
CA MET A 139 26.57 7.42 -9.79
C MET A 139 25.24 8.18 -9.82
N ARG A 140 24.58 8.26 -10.98
CA ARG A 140 23.27 8.92 -11.15
C ARG A 140 22.17 8.19 -10.37
N PHE A 141 22.08 6.86 -10.50
CA PHE A 141 21.08 6.07 -9.78
C PHE A 141 21.32 6.03 -8.27
N LYS A 142 22.59 5.99 -7.83
CA LYS A 142 22.95 6.11 -6.41
C LYS A 142 22.58 7.48 -5.84
N LYS A 143 22.82 8.57 -6.58
CA LYS A 143 22.39 9.91 -6.15
C LYS A 143 20.87 10.05 -6.08
N ALA A 144 20.15 9.36 -6.98
CA ALA A 144 18.69 9.33 -7.00
C ALA A 144 18.07 8.42 -5.91
N LYS A 145 18.87 7.70 -5.11
CA LYS A 145 18.44 6.67 -4.15
C LYS A 145 17.62 5.55 -4.79
N TRP A 146 17.88 5.25 -6.06
CA TRP A 146 17.30 4.09 -6.76
C TRP A 146 18.18 2.85 -6.57
N LEU A 147 19.45 3.06 -6.18
CA LEU A 147 20.42 2.08 -5.71
C LEU A 147 20.94 2.46 -4.33
#